data_AF-A0A9P1NX79-F1
#
_entry.id   AF-A0A9P1NX79-F1
#
_cell.length_a   1.000
_cell.length_b   1.000
_cell.length_c   1.000
_cell.angle_alpha   90.00
_cell.angle_beta   90.00
_cell.angle_gamma   90.00
#
_symmetry.space_group_name_H-M   'P 1'
#
loop_
_entity.id
_entity.type
_entity.pdbx_description
1 polymer ?
#
loop_
_entity_poly.entity_id
_entity_poly.type
_entity_poly.pdbx_seq_one_letter_code
_entity_poly.pdbx_strand_id
1 'polypeptide(L)'
;MPRLTGTRVQVPKRHQLLTQVKQEVRQYRLQSPHRHVLTKLAQEKPPLRMRRAWDVEVKIGSRPSVKLAANAGIIEVFDHIDGRLLILGGTGSGKTTTLVGLAKVLVERALSDEHEPMPIWLNLSSWRVEQQSISDWMVEQMHLKYAIAPESGRYWMEQLQILPLLDGFDEVEEHHRESCIQYINDFLDSHLSPLHLVVSSTVKSYHPCQARLQLNGAILLRPLTNRQIHKYLMNARSRELWHDIEEEPQLLKIAQKPLFLTMMTLAYENILISSWKHLNTIDDQQEYLLKAYLRHQISSLRDRHHNSDAGKNYSSEQFRHWLTELAKRLEKEQTQDFILDRIPKTWLHTREQERAYHLGMKIVESGIWWSIIAIMILAIIWRSLPLLIAAMTLGIILALTYQPLSLKLAIERLILRFVLWGEGDAPWNYAQFLNDATGLLLLRKIGSRYQFIHRLLQKHLGKT
;
A
#
# COMPACT_ATOMS: atom_id res chain seq x y z
N MET A 1 33.20 -27.31 19.58
CA MET A 1 33.20 -26.45 18.37
C MET A 1 32.18 -27.01 17.38
N PRO A 2 31.42 -26.22 16.60
CA PRO A 2 31.25 -24.76 16.58
C PRO A 2 29.78 -24.32 16.87
N ARG A 3 29.54 -23.41 17.82
CA ARG A 3 28.19 -22.85 18.07
C ARG A 3 28.14 -21.33 18.31
N LEU A 4 29.22 -20.60 18.04
CA LEU A 4 29.31 -19.17 18.39
C LEU A 4 29.37 -18.21 17.19
N THR A 5 29.23 -18.70 15.96
CA THR A 5 29.24 -17.85 14.75
C THR A 5 27.85 -17.47 14.23
N GLY A 6 26.78 -18.15 14.66
CA GLY A 6 25.41 -17.89 14.19
C GLY A 6 24.75 -16.64 14.79
N THR A 7 24.93 -16.41 16.09
CA THR A 7 24.24 -15.34 16.83
C THR A 7 24.70 -13.93 16.40
N ARG A 8 26.01 -13.72 16.16
CA ARG A 8 26.52 -12.40 15.72
C ARG A 8 26.06 -11.98 14.32
N VAL A 9 25.74 -12.92 13.43
CA VAL A 9 25.25 -12.63 12.06
C VAL A 9 23.73 -12.43 12.03
N GLN A 10 23.00 -12.96 13.01
CA GLN A 10 21.54 -12.84 13.09
C GLN A 10 21.06 -11.51 13.68
N VAL A 11 21.75 -10.95 14.69
CA VAL A 11 21.39 -9.66 15.31
C VAL A 11 21.32 -8.50 14.28
N PRO A 12 22.26 -8.35 13.33
CA PRO A 12 22.16 -7.34 12.27
C PRO A 12 20.92 -7.49 11.39
N LYS A 13 20.56 -8.74 11.03
CA LYS A 13 19.39 -9.02 10.18
C LYS A 13 18.07 -8.77 10.91
N ARG A 14 17.98 -9.12 12.20
CA ARG A 14 16.82 -8.78 13.07
C ARG A 14 16.63 -7.27 13.15
N HIS A 15 17.70 -6.53 13.46
CA HIS A 15 17.63 -5.08 13.57
C HIS A 15 17.24 -4.43 12.23
N GLN A 16 17.74 -4.95 11.11
CA GLN A 16 17.35 -4.52 9.77
C GLN A 16 15.84 -4.70 9.52
N LEU A 17 15.29 -5.89 9.79
CA LEU A 17 13.86 -6.17 9.63
C LEU A 17 13.02 -5.21 10.47
N LEU A 18 13.31 -5.11 11.77
CA LEU A 18 12.58 -4.25 12.69
C LEU A 18 12.66 -2.78 12.30
N THR A 19 13.81 -2.32 11.80
CA THR A 19 13.99 -0.96 11.30
C THR A 19 13.14 -0.70 10.06
N GLN A 20 13.08 -1.64 9.11
CA GLN A 20 12.24 -1.52 7.93
C GLN A 20 10.75 -1.49 8.29
N VAL A 21 10.30 -2.38 9.19
CA VAL A 21 8.90 -2.38 9.66
C VAL A 21 8.57 -1.09 10.43
N LYS A 22 9.49 -0.60 11.28
CA LYS A 22 9.35 0.71 11.96
C LYS A 22 9.18 1.85 10.97
N GLN A 23 9.97 1.87 9.90
CA GLN A 23 9.89 2.87 8.85
C GLN A 23 8.56 2.78 8.08
N GLU A 24 8.12 1.57 7.72
CA GLU A 24 6.84 1.33 7.07
C GLU A 24 5.67 1.82 7.94
N VAL A 25 5.60 1.41 9.20
CA VAL A 25 4.60 1.86 10.17
C VAL A 25 4.61 3.39 10.31
N ARG A 26 5.80 4.00 10.39
CA ARG A 26 5.94 5.47 10.46
C ARG A 26 5.41 6.13 9.19
N GLN A 27 5.72 5.62 8.01
CA GLN A 27 5.26 6.14 6.72
C GLN A 27 3.73 6.09 6.60
N TYR A 28 3.10 4.97 6.97
CA TYR A 28 1.64 4.84 6.99
C TYR A 28 0.98 5.86 7.92
N ARG A 29 1.54 6.09 9.11
CA ARG A 29 0.99 7.05 10.08
C ARG A 29 1.09 8.49 9.60
N LEU A 30 2.26 8.86 9.07
CA LEU A 30 2.53 10.24 8.62
C LEU A 30 1.70 10.61 7.39
N GLN A 31 1.45 9.66 6.50
CA GLN A 31 0.71 9.86 5.24
C GLN A 31 -0.78 9.51 5.38
N SER A 32 -1.33 9.49 6.60
CA SER A 32 -2.76 9.25 6.81
C SER A 32 -3.57 10.54 6.64
N PRO A 33 -4.74 10.51 5.95
CA PRO A 33 -5.60 11.68 5.84
C PRO A 33 -6.01 12.26 7.20
N HIS A 34 -6.26 11.40 8.18
CA HIS A 34 -6.62 11.81 9.54
C HIS A 34 -5.51 12.62 10.21
N ARG A 35 -4.24 12.21 10.03
CA ARG A 35 -3.09 12.99 10.52
C ARG A 35 -3.08 14.39 9.92
N HIS A 36 -3.45 14.53 8.65
CA HIS A 36 -3.48 15.81 7.97
C HIS A 36 -4.50 16.77 8.56
N VAL A 37 -5.71 16.28 8.88
CA VAL A 37 -6.73 17.05 9.59
C VAL A 37 -6.17 17.58 10.91
N LEU A 38 -5.51 16.73 11.70
CA LEU A 38 -4.95 17.16 12.98
C LEU A 38 -3.84 18.22 12.82
N THR A 39 -2.97 18.08 11.82
CA THR A 39 -1.84 19.02 11.65
C THR A 39 -2.21 20.31 10.95
N LYS A 40 -3.08 20.27 9.93
CA LYS A 40 -3.42 21.45 9.12
C LYS A 40 -4.64 22.18 9.63
N LEU A 41 -5.72 21.45 9.95
CA LEU A 41 -7.00 22.05 10.32
C LEU A 41 -7.07 22.29 11.84
N ALA A 42 -6.77 21.27 12.64
CA ALA A 42 -6.74 21.41 14.11
C ALA A 42 -5.51 22.16 14.63
N GLN A 43 -4.47 22.34 13.78
CA GLN A 43 -3.19 22.99 14.10
C GLN A 43 -2.48 22.38 15.32
N GLU A 44 -2.67 21.09 15.58
CA GLU A 44 -2.06 20.43 16.73
C GLU A 44 -0.54 20.23 16.50
N LYS A 45 0.27 20.59 17.50
CA LYS A 45 1.74 20.42 17.47
C LYS A 45 2.13 19.02 17.98
N PRO A 46 3.12 18.34 17.34
CA PRO A 46 3.61 17.05 17.82
C PRO A 46 4.17 17.11 19.26
N PRO A 47 4.11 16.02 20.05
CA PRO A 47 3.58 14.70 19.70
C PRO A 47 2.06 14.61 19.85
N LEU A 48 1.36 14.23 18.78
CA LEU A 48 -0.08 14.00 18.84
C LEU A 48 -0.36 12.70 19.59
N ARG A 49 -0.97 12.79 20.77
CA ARG A 49 -1.59 11.64 21.44
C ARG A 49 -2.86 11.30 20.66
N MET A 50 -2.72 10.52 19.59
CA MET A 50 -3.88 9.98 18.86
C MET A 50 -4.68 9.08 19.81
N ARG A 51 -5.72 9.65 20.43
CA ARG A 51 -6.74 8.88 21.15
C ARG A 51 -7.58 8.12 20.12
N ARG A 52 -8.05 6.94 20.48
CA ARG A 52 -8.95 6.17 19.63
C ARG A 52 -10.18 7.02 19.31
N ALA A 53 -10.43 7.24 18.03
CA ALA A 53 -11.55 8.05 17.56
C ALA A 53 -12.87 7.26 17.54
N TRP A 54 -12.78 5.94 17.47
CA TRP A 54 -13.92 5.01 17.41
C TRP A 54 -13.97 4.09 18.64
N ASP A 55 -15.19 3.66 18.93
CA ASP A 55 -15.45 2.64 19.94
C ASP A 55 -15.04 1.26 19.45
N VAL A 56 -14.56 0.43 20.37
CA VAL A 56 -14.12 -0.94 20.09
C VAL A 56 -14.86 -1.87 21.02
N GLU A 57 -15.46 -2.91 20.47
CA GLU A 57 -15.95 -4.04 21.24
C GLU A 57 -14.98 -5.19 21.17
N VAL A 58 -14.77 -5.86 22.29
CA VAL A 58 -13.89 -7.01 22.41
C VAL A 58 -14.74 -8.23 22.67
N LYS A 59 -14.50 -9.30 21.91
CA LYS A 59 -15.07 -10.63 22.11
C LYS A 59 -13.93 -11.62 22.31
N ILE A 60 -13.93 -12.30 23.46
CA ILE A 60 -12.89 -13.28 23.83
C ILE A 60 -13.57 -14.62 24.03
N GLY A 61 -13.27 -15.59 23.15
CA GLY A 61 -13.93 -16.91 23.16
C GLY A 61 -15.46 -16.81 23.19
N SER A 62 -16.07 -17.48 24.17
CA SER A 62 -17.52 -17.54 24.40
C SER A 62 -18.08 -16.40 25.26
N ARG A 63 -17.22 -15.49 25.77
CA ARG A 63 -17.68 -14.37 26.62
C ARG A 63 -18.51 -13.36 25.81
N PRO A 64 -19.47 -12.68 26.44
CA PRO A 64 -20.22 -11.62 25.78
C PRO A 64 -19.28 -10.49 25.35
N SER A 65 -19.65 -9.80 24.27
CA SER A 65 -18.89 -8.65 23.78
C SER A 65 -18.89 -7.51 24.80
N VAL A 66 -17.70 -7.02 25.17
CA VAL A 66 -17.55 -5.90 26.11
C VAL A 66 -17.00 -4.68 25.37
N LYS A 67 -17.59 -3.51 25.63
CA LYS A 67 -17.10 -2.23 25.10
C LYS A 67 -15.82 -1.84 25.82
N LEU A 68 -14.73 -1.64 25.07
CA LEU A 68 -13.46 -1.23 25.63
C LEU A 68 -13.50 0.25 26.03
N ALA A 69 -13.10 0.56 27.27
CA ALA A 69 -13.04 1.93 27.77
C ALA A 69 -12.17 2.81 26.86
N ALA A 70 -12.56 4.06 26.58
CA ALA A 70 -11.93 4.89 25.54
C ALA A 70 -10.42 5.17 25.72
N ASN A 71 -9.90 5.03 26.94
CA ASN A 71 -8.50 5.20 27.30
C ASN A 71 -7.65 3.93 27.18
N ALA A 72 -8.26 2.74 27.25
CA ALA A 72 -7.54 1.47 27.16
C ALA A 72 -6.90 1.29 25.78
N GLY A 73 -5.68 0.77 25.72
CA GLY A 73 -4.98 0.49 24.47
C GLY A 73 -5.47 -0.81 23.81
N ILE A 74 -5.34 -0.91 22.49
CA ILE A 74 -5.55 -2.18 21.78
C ILE A 74 -4.43 -3.18 22.12
N ILE A 75 -3.26 -2.66 22.48
CA ILE A 75 -2.15 -3.48 22.99
C ILE A 75 -2.52 -4.20 24.30
N GLU A 76 -3.28 -3.57 25.20
CA GLU A 76 -3.72 -4.22 26.44
C GLU A 76 -4.64 -5.42 26.16
N VAL A 77 -5.52 -5.28 25.17
CA VAL A 77 -6.38 -6.38 24.71
C VAL A 77 -5.55 -7.48 24.08
N PHE A 78 -4.59 -7.13 23.23
CA PHE A 78 -3.69 -8.06 22.57
C PHE A 78 -2.89 -8.89 23.58
N ASP A 79 -2.34 -8.23 24.60
CA ASP A 79 -1.59 -8.91 25.67
C ASP A 79 -2.52 -9.81 26.52
N HIS A 80 -3.74 -9.36 26.80
CA HIS A 80 -4.69 -10.12 27.63
C HIS A 80 -5.22 -11.40 26.96
N ILE A 81 -5.22 -11.47 25.62
CA ILE A 81 -5.68 -12.64 24.87
C ILE A 81 -4.54 -13.54 24.38
N ASP A 82 -3.31 -13.33 24.85
CA ASP A 82 -2.14 -14.11 24.41
C ASP A 82 -1.84 -13.96 22.91
N GLY A 83 -2.06 -12.74 22.38
CA GLY A 83 -1.49 -12.29 21.11
C GLY A 83 -2.06 -12.86 19.80
N ARG A 84 -3.09 -13.73 19.80
CA ARG A 84 -3.82 -14.08 18.56
C ARG A 84 -5.14 -13.31 18.44
N LEU A 85 -5.13 -12.27 17.60
CA LEU A 85 -6.18 -11.26 17.52
C LEU A 85 -6.79 -11.13 16.12
N LEU A 86 -8.13 -11.16 16.05
CA LEU A 86 -8.88 -10.77 14.86
C LEU A 86 -9.38 -9.31 14.97
N ILE A 87 -9.13 -8.49 13.96
CA ILE A 87 -9.62 -7.11 13.88
C ILE A 87 -10.72 -7.03 12.81
N LEU A 88 -11.95 -6.81 13.25
CA LEU A 88 -13.14 -6.70 12.40
C LEU A 88 -13.64 -5.26 12.33
N GLY A 89 -14.20 -4.88 11.19
CA GLY A 89 -14.88 -3.58 11.04
C GLY A 89 -15.48 -3.36 9.66
N GLY A 90 -16.19 -2.26 9.47
CA GLY A 90 -16.66 -1.86 8.13
C GLY A 90 -15.51 -1.39 7.22
N THR A 91 -15.74 -1.29 5.92
CA THR A 91 -14.83 -0.58 5.00
C THR A 91 -14.70 0.88 5.45
N GLY A 92 -13.46 1.38 5.58
CA GLY A 92 -13.20 2.74 6.08
C GLY A 92 -13.38 2.94 7.59
N SER A 93 -13.56 1.86 8.38
CA SER A 93 -13.70 1.92 9.85
C SER A 93 -12.41 2.18 10.63
N GLY A 94 -11.25 2.15 9.98
CA GLY A 94 -9.95 2.34 10.64
C GLY A 94 -9.24 1.05 11.04
N LYS A 95 -9.52 -0.10 10.40
CA LYS A 95 -8.83 -1.39 10.63
C LYS A 95 -7.31 -1.27 10.45
N THR A 96 -6.87 -0.81 9.28
CA THR A 96 -5.44 -0.58 9.00
C THR A 96 -4.84 0.44 9.96
N THR A 97 -5.57 1.52 10.32
CA THR A 97 -5.10 2.50 11.31
C THR A 97 -4.91 1.87 12.69
N THR A 98 -5.80 0.98 13.09
CA THR A 98 -5.72 0.20 14.32
C THR A 98 -4.51 -0.74 14.29
N LEU A 99 -4.35 -1.51 13.21
CA LEU A 99 -3.23 -2.43 13.01
C LEU A 99 -1.88 -1.70 13.03
N VAL A 100 -1.78 -0.56 12.34
CA VAL A 100 -0.61 0.32 12.35
C VAL A 100 -0.29 0.85 13.75
N GLY A 101 -1.33 1.19 14.52
CA GLY A 101 -1.17 1.62 15.91
C GLY A 101 -0.60 0.51 16.80
N LEU A 102 -1.10 -0.71 16.65
CA LEU A 102 -0.62 -1.91 17.34
C LEU A 102 0.81 -2.26 16.92
N ALA A 103 1.08 -2.33 15.61
CA ALA A 103 2.39 -2.60 15.03
C ALA A 103 3.47 -1.64 15.54
N LYS A 104 3.13 -0.35 15.70
CA LYS A 104 4.06 0.64 16.27
C LYS A 104 4.57 0.23 17.65
N VAL A 105 3.67 -0.23 18.52
CA VAL A 105 4.02 -0.65 19.89
C VAL A 105 4.80 -1.97 19.86
N LEU A 106 4.35 -2.94 19.05
CA LEU A 106 5.01 -4.25 18.92
C LEU A 106 6.45 -4.13 18.38
N VAL A 107 6.68 -3.27 17.38
CA VAL A 107 8.03 -3.01 16.86
C VAL A 107 8.91 -2.34 17.92
N GLU A 108 8.35 -1.41 18.70
CA GLU A 108 9.07 -0.77 19.82
C GLU A 108 9.46 -1.78 20.90
N ARG A 109 8.59 -2.76 21.21
CA ARG A 109 8.91 -3.88 22.11
C ARG A 109 10.02 -4.78 21.56
N ALA A 110 9.88 -5.26 20.33
CA ALA A 110 10.85 -6.16 19.70
C ALA A 110 12.25 -5.51 19.46
N LEU A 111 12.32 -4.18 19.40
CA LEU A 111 13.58 -3.43 19.38
C LEU A 111 14.22 -3.29 20.76
N SER A 112 13.43 -3.36 21.83
CA SER A 112 13.89 -3.18 23.21
C SER A 112 14.23 -4.52 23.88
N ASP A 113 13.56 -5.60 23.47
CA ASP A 113 13.80 -6.97 23.95
C ASP A 113 13.99 -7.93 22.76
N GLU A 114 15.07 -8.71 22.80
CA GLU A 114 15.39 -9.71 21.78
C GLU A 114 14.49 -10.95 21.85
N HIS A 115 13.86 -11.22 23.01
CA HIS A 115 12.95 -12.36 23.21
C HIS A 115 11.57 -12.12 22.63
N GLU A 116 11.19 -10.86 22.44
CA GLU A 116 9.92 -10.49 21.80
C GLU A 116 9.94 -10.88 20.31
N PRO A 117 8.83 -11.43 19.76
CA PRO A 117 8.78 -11.80 18.37
C PRO A 117 8.77 -10.58 17.45
N MET A 118 9.38 -10.72 16.28
CA MET A 118 9.51 -9.67 15.27
C MET A 118 8.21 -9.52 14.48
N PRO A 119 7.52 -8.38 14.57
CA PRO A 119 6.33 -8.14 13.77
C PRO A 119 6.70 -8.01 12.29
N ILE A 120 6.04 -8.79 11.42
CA ILE A 120 6.08 -8.62 9.97
C ILE A 120 4.68 -8.22 9.49
N TRP A 121 4.59 -7.21 8.64
CA TRP A 121 3.29 -6.74 8.16
C TRP A 121 3.08 -7.18 6.72
N LEU A 122 2.09 -8.02 6.47
CA LEU A 122 1.81 -8.58 5.15
C LEU A 122 0.36 -8.27 4.73
N ASN A 123 0.12 -8.04 3.44
CA ASN A 123 -1.23 -7.93 2.90
C ASN A 123 -1.64 -9.29 2.32
N LEU A 124 -2.77 -9.83 2.78
CA LEU A 124 -3.33 -11.09 2.32
C LEU A 124 -3.79 -11.06 0.85
N SER A 125 -3.95 -9.87 0.25
CA SER A 125 -4.30 -9.74 -1.17
C SER A 125 -3.25 -10.35 -2.11
N SER A 126 -1.99 -10.53 -1.67
CA SER A 126 -0.95 -11.17 -2.48
C SER A 126 -0.94 -12.69 -2.37
N TRP A 127 -1.77 -13.27 -1.48
CA TRP A 127 -1.86 -14.71 -1.32
C TRP A 127 -2.66 -15.33 -2.48
N ARG A 128 -2.12 -16.39 -3.06
CA ARG A 128 -2.76 -17.16 -4.14
C ARG A 128 -2.83 -18.63 -3.72
N VAL A 129 -3.97 -19.27 -3.97
CA VAL A 129 -4.21 -20.68 -3.61
C VAL A 129 -3.27 -21.63 -4.34
N GLU A 130 -2.82 -21.24 -5.53
CA GLU A 130 -1.96 -22.07 -6.37
C GLU A 130 -0.54 -22.16 -5.78
N GLN A 131 -0.31 -23.24 -5.02
CA GLN A 131 0.98 -23.95 -4.79
C GLN A 131 1.80 -23.69 -3.52
N GLN A 132 1.33 -22.98 -2.49
CA GLN A 132 2.17 -22.76 -1.30
C GLN A 132 1.42 -22.78 0.04
N SER A 133 2.07 -23.35 1.07
CA SER A 133 1.65 -23.19 2.46
C SER A 133 1.69 -21.71 2.86
N ILE A 134 0.90 -21.29 3.84
CA ILE A 134 0.95 -19.89 4.32
C ILE A 134 2.35 -19.55 4.87
N SER A 135 3.08 -20.52 5.42
CA SER A 135 4.47 -20.38 5.85
C SER A 135 5.41 -20.09 4.68
N ASP A 136 5.31 -20.83 3.58
CA ASP A 136 6.15 -20.60 2.40
C ASP A 136 5.84 -19.24 1.77
N TRP A 137 4.55 -18.89 1.68
CA TRP A 137 4.13 -17.56 1.23
C TRP A 137 4.71 -16.46 2.13
N MET A 138 4.68 -16.61 3.45
CA MET A 138 5.27 -15.61 4.35
C MET A 138 6.78 -15.47 4.15
N VAL A 139 7.50 -16.57 3.93
CA VAL A 139 8.94 -16.54 3.61
C VAL A 139 9.20 -15.82 2.30
N GLU A 140 8.41 -16.09 1.26
CA GLU A 140 8.47 -15.36 -0.01
C GLU A 140 8.19 -13.87 0.19
N GLN A 141 7.14 -13.52 0.95
CA GLN A 141 6.83 -12.12 1.21
C GLN A 141 7.92 -11.42 2.02
N MET A 142 8.55 -12.10 3.00
CA MET A 142 9.71 -11.55 3.72
C MET A 142 10.88 -11.28 2.78
N HIS A 143 11.10 -12.16 1.80
CA HIS A 143 12.12 -11.95 0.78
C HIS A 143 11.79 -10.76 -0.12
N LEU A 144 10.59 -10.72 -0.69
CA LEU A 144 10.18 -9.70 -1.64
C LEU A 144 10.05 -8.31 -0.99
N LYS A 145 9.54 -8.25 0.23
CA LYS A 145 9.20 -7.01 0.92
C LYS A 145 10.33 -6.47 1.79
N TYR A 146 11.02 -7.34 2.51
CA TYR A 146 12.02 -6.96 3.52
C TYR A 146 13.46 -7.33 3.13
N ALA A 147 13.66 -7.90 1.92
CA ALA A 147 14.97 -8.37 1.43
C ALA A 147 15.64 -9.39 2.37
N ILE A 148 14.84 -10.20 3.05
CA ILE A 148 15.31 -11.29 3.91
C ILE A 148 15.56 -12.52 3.05
N ALA A 149 16.71 -13.17 3.20
CA ALA A 149 17.00 -14.41 2.47
C ALA A 149 16.03 -15.52 2.90
N PRO A 150 15.48 -16.34 1.97
CA PRO A 150 14.50 -17.38 2.30
C PRO A 150 14.94 -18.33 3.43
N GLU A 151 16.24 -18.65 3.49
CA GLU A 151 16.82 -19.51 4.54
C GLU A 151 16.75 -18.86 5.92
N SER A 152 17.00 -17.54 5.99
CA SER A 152 16.87 -16.79 7.24
C SER A 152 15.40 -16.66 7.66
N GLY A 153 14.50 -16.48 6.69
CA GLY A 153 13.06 -16.43 6.93
C GLY A 153 12.52 -17.75 7.49
N ARG A 154 12.88 -18.89 6.88
CA ARG A 154 12.50 -20.23 7.38
C ARG A 154 13.03 -20.48 8.78
N TYR A 155 14.31 -20.16 9.03
CA TYR A 155 14.89 -20.30 10.36
C TYR A 155 14.12 -19.50 11.42
N TRP A 156 13.75 -18.24 11.15
CA TRP A 156 12.98 -17.44 12.11
C TRP A 156 11.56 -17.96 12.34
N MET A 157 10.94 -18.57 11.33
CA MET A 157 9.66 -19.25 11.47
C MET A 157 9.80 -20.49 12.37
N GLU A 158 10.81 -21.31 12.16
CA GLU A 158 11.10 -22.52 12.98
C GLU A 158 11.41 -22.16 14.44
N GLN A 159 12.04 -21.01 14.69
CA GLN A 159 12.32 -20.52 16.05
C GLN A 159 11.15 -19.76 16.67
N LEU A 160 9.98 -19.69 16.01
CA LEU A 160 8.78 -18.97 16.46
C LEU A 160 9.03 -17.48 16.76
N GLN A 161 10.01 -16.87 16.07
CA GLN A 161 10.45 -15.49 16.31
C GLN A 161 9.65 -14.47 15.49
N ILE A 162 8.65 -14.90 14.73
CA ILE A 162 7.88 -14.04 13.83
C ILE A 162 6.48 -13.82 14.41
N LEU A 163 6.03 -12.57 14.39
CA LEU A 163 4.66 -12.15 14.68
C LEU A 163 4.02 -11.65 13.38
N PRO A 164 3.20 -12.47 12.69
CA PRO A 164 2.55 -12.02 11.47
C PRO A 164 1.42 -11.03 11.76
N LEU A 165 1.44 -9.90 11.08
CA LEU A 165 0.37 -8.91 11.02
C LEU A 165 -0.25 -8.98 9.62
N LEU A 166 -1.32 -9.75 9.47
CA LEU A 166 -1.98 -10.04 8.21
C LEU A 166 -3.14 -9.05 8.00
N ASP A 167 -2.95 -8.07 7.10
CA ASP A 167 -3.99 -7.09 6.74
C ASP A 167 -4.76 -7.52 5.49
N GLY A 168 -6.01 -7.05 5.36
CA GLY A 168 -6.75 -7.13 4.11
C GLY A 168 -7.33 -8.50 3.75
N PHE A 169 -7.80 -9.32 4.71
CA PHE A 169 -8.50 -10.57 4.35
C PHE A 169 -9.72 -10.32 3.44
N ASP A 170 -10.41 -9.18 3.59
CA ASP A 170 -11.52 -8.81 2.71
C ASP A 170 -11.13 -8.60 1.25
N GLU A 171 -9.83 -8.51 0.98
CA GLU A 171 -9.23 -8.28 -0.33
C GLU A 171 -8.87 -9.56 -1.05
N VAL A 172 -8.85 -10.70 -0.35
CA VAL A 172 -8.73 -12.04 -0.94
C VAL A 172 -9.95 -12.30 -1.82
N GLU A 173 -9.71 -12.91 -2.98
CA GLU A 173 -10.75 -13.30 -3.93
C GLU A 173 -11.80 -14.18 -3.26
N GLU A 174 -13.07 -13.93 -3.57
CA GLU A 174 -14.19 -14.50 -2.82
C GLU A 174 -14.18 -16.03 -2.77
N HIS A 175 -13.83 -16.68 -3.88
CA HIS A 175 -13.75 -18.13 -3.99
C HIS A 175 -12.54 -18.75 -3.26
N HIS A 176 -11.58 -17.93 -2.84
CA HIS A 176 -10.36 -18.34 -2.13
C HIS A 176 -10.40 -18.04 -0.62
N ARG A 177 -11.37 -17.25 -0.14
CA ARG A 177 -11.46 -16.85 1.27
C ARG A 177 -11.60 -18.02 2.23
N GLU A 178 -12.41 -19.02 1.86
CA GLU A 178 -12.65 -20.19 2.71
C GLU A 178 -11.36 -20.99 2.90
N SER A 179 -10.68 -21.30 1.79
CA SER A 179 -9.38 -21.97 1.80
C SER A 179 -8.34 -21.14 2.55
N CYS A 180 -8.32 -19.81 2.39
CA CYS A 180 -7.40 -18.94 3.12
C CYS A 180 -7.55 -19.10 4.65
N ILE A 181 -8.78 -19.17 5.16
CA ILE A 181 -9.03 -19.43 6.59
C ILE A 181 -8.50 -20.82 7.00
N GLN A 182 -8.74 -21.84 6.17
CA GLN A 182 -8.25 -23.20 6.41
C GLN A 182 -6.72 -23.24 6.48
N TYR A 183 -6.01 -22.66 5.50
CA TYR A 183 -4.55 -22.60 5.51
C TYR A 183 -3.97 -21.82 6.70
N ILE A 184 -4.65 -20.76 7.16
CA ILE A 184 -4.23 -20.06 8.38
C ILE A 184 -4.43 -20.96 9.62
N ASN A 185 -5.54 -21.69 9.69
CA ASN A 185 -5.78 -22.62 10.79
C ASN A 185 -4.78 -23.79 10.78
N ASP A 186 -4.52 -24.40 9.63
CA ASP A 186 -3.54 -25.48 9.47
C ASP A 186 -2.15 -25.02 9.93
N PHE A 187 -1.80 -23.77 9.66
CA PHE A 187 -0.57 -23.16 10.15
C PHE A 187 -0.56 -22.95 11.66
N LEU A 188 -1.69 -22.52 12.25
CA LEU A 188 -1.86 -22.41 13.70
C LEU A 188 -1.81 -23.78 14.40
N ASP A 189 -2.18 -24.86 13.71
CA ASP A 189 -2.14 -26.24 14.22
C ASP A 189 -0.79 -26.95 13.95
N SER A 190 0.09 -26.34 13.14
CA SER A 190 1.39 -26.90 12.78
C SER A 190 2.48 -26.69 13.83
N HIS A 191 3.62 -27.38 13.67
CA HIS A 191 4.83 -27.15 14.49
C HIS A 191 5.45 -25.75 14.33
N LEU A 192 5.02 -24.99 13.31
CA LEU A 192 5.44 -23.61 13.05
C LEU A 192 4.44 -22.58 13.61
N SER A 193 3.50 -23.01 14.46
CA SER A 193 2.46 -22.17 15.05
C SER A 193 3.07 -20.95 15.75
N PRO A 194 2.79 -19.72 15.28
CA PRO A 194 3.40 -18.53 15.85
C PRO A 194 2.84 -18.30 17.26
N LEU A 195 3.68 -17.71 18.12
CA LEU A 195 3.25 -17.27 19.45
C LEU A 195 2.08 -16.29 19.33
N HIS A 196 2.22 -15.31 18.43
CA HIS A 196 1.26 -14.24 18.24
C HIS A 196 0.91 -14.07 16.75
N LEU A 197 -0.35 -13.71 16.46
CA LEU A 197 -0.86 -13.50 15.10
C LEU A 197 -1.96 -12.43 15.11
N VAL A 198 -1.90 -11.47 14.20
CA VAL A 198 -3.00 -10.51 14.01
C VAL A 198 -3.56 -10.63 12.62
N VAL A 199 -4.88 -10.75 12.49
CA VAL A 199 -5.58 -10.77 11.20
C VAL A 199 -6.60 -9.64 11.14
N SER A 200 -6.71 -8.96 10.00
CA SER A 200 -7.64 -7.85 9.78
C SER A 200 -8.61 -8.16 8.64
N SER A 201 -9.91 -7.91 8.83
CA SER A 201 -10.95 -8.23 7.86
C SER A 201 -12.19 -7.36 7.99
N THR A 202 -12.98 -7.23 6.92
CA THR A 202 -14.33 -6.67 7.06
C THR A 202 -15.31 -7.69 7.61
N VAL A 203 -16.30 -7.20 8.37
CA VAL A 203 -17.40 -8.05 8.85
C VAL A 203 -18.15 -8.68 7.66
N LYS A 204 -18.34 -7.94 6.57
CA LYS A 204 -19.05 -8.41 5.37
C LYS A 204 -18.34 -9.56 4.67
N SER A 205 -17.01 -9.55 4.62
CA SER A 205 -16.24 -10.61 3.97
C SER A 205 -16.00 -11.82 4.88
N TYR A 206 -15.90 -11.62 6.20
CA TYR A 206 -15.60 -12.69 7.15
C TYR A 206 -16.84 -13.46 7.61
N HIS A 207 -17.96 -12.78 7.87
CA HIS A 207 -19.16 -13.41 8.43
C HIS A 207 -19.74 -14.54 7.55
N PRO A 208 -19.80 -14.42 6.20
CA PRO A 208 -20.34 -15.46 5.33
C PRO A 208 -19.53 -16.76 5.30
N CYS A 209 -18.23 -16.70 5.59
CA CYS A 209 -17.38 -17.89 5.65
C CYS A 209 -17.88 -18.88 6.72
N GLN A 210 -17.88 -20.17 6.41
CA GLN A 210 -18.29 -21.22 7.35
C GLN A 210 -17.15 -21.53 8.33
N ALA A 211 -15.93 -21.63 7.81
CA ALA A 211 -14.71 -21.75 8.59
C ALA A 211 -14.49 -20.50 9.45
N ARG A 212 -14.03 -20.71 10.69
CA ARG A 212 -13.64 -19.63 11.61
C ARG A 212 -12.16 -19.74 11.91
N LEU A 213 -11.51 -18.57 11.97
CA LEU A 213 -10.11 -18.46 12.36
C LEU A 213 -9.96 -18.87 13.83
N GLN A 214 -9.04 -19.79 14.11
CA GLN A 214 -8.76 -20.32 15.45
C GLN A 214 -7.89 -19.35 16.27
N LEU A 215 -8.43 -18.16 16.56
CA LEU A 215 -7.75 -17.08 17.30
C LEU A 215 -8.32 -16.95 18.72
N ASN A 216 -7.55 -16.37 19.65
CA ASN A 216 -7.94 -16.22 21.06
C ASN A 216 -9.03 -15.17 21.28
N GLY A 217 -9.08 -14.14 20.42
CA GLY A 217 -10.07 -13.08 20.55
C GLY A 217 -10.25 -12.26 19.28
N ALA A 218 -11.33 -11.47 19.27
CA ALA A 218 -11.65 -10.55 18.20
C ALA A 218 -12.01 -9.16 18.76
N ILE A 219 -11.61 -8.12 18.05
CA ILE A 219 -12.11 -6.76 18.25
C ILE A 219 -12.98 -6.34 17.09
N LEU A 220 -14.10 -5.69 17.37
CA LEU A 220 -15.00 -5.09 16.39
C LEU A 220 -14.95 -3.57 16.50
N LEU A 221 -14.50 -2.92 15.43
CA LEU A 221 -14.52 -1.47 15.28
C LEU A 221 -15.94 -1.02 14.96
N ARG A 222 -16.56 -0.26 15.88
CA ARG A 222 -17.92 0.25 15.72
C ARG A 222 -17.95 1.52 14.87
N PRO A 223 -19.06 1.77 14.15
CA PRO A 223 -19.30 3.08 13.53
C PRO A 223 -19.22 4.18 14.59
N LEU A 224 -18.78 5.37 14.18
CA LEU A 224 -18.70 6.53 15.06
C LEU A 224 -20.09 6.93 15.55
N THR A 225 -20.20 7.26 16.83
CA THR A 225 -21.42 7.86 17.39
C THR A 225 -21.53 9.33 16.99
N ASN A 226 -22.74 9.89 16.95
CA ASN A 226 -22.96 11.32 16.65
C ASN A 226 -22.14 12.23 17.59
N ARG A 227 -22.01 11.85 18.87
CA ARG A 227 -21.16 12.56 19.83
C ARG A 227 -19.67 12.54 19.45
N GLN A 228 -19.17 11.42 18.93
CA GLN A 228 -17.79 11.31 18.44
C GLN A 228 -17.59 12.13 17.18
N ILE A 229 -18.55 12.13 16.25
CA ILE A 229 -18.54 12.93 15.02
C ILE A 229 -18.49 14.43 15.38
N HIS A 230 -19.42 14.91 16.20
CA HIS A 230 -19.45 16.29 16.67
C HIS A 230 -18.12 16.70 17.31
N LYS A 231 -17.61 15.91 18.27
CA LYS A 231 -16.33 16.18 18.93
C LYS A 231 -15.17 16.25 17.93
N TYR A 232 -15.13 15.35 16.95
CA TYR A 232 -14.10 15.33 15.92
C TYR A 232 -14.14 16.60 15.08
N LEU A 233 -15.32 17.01 14.61
CA LEU A 233 -15.50 18.21 13.79
C LEU A 233 -15.17 19.50 14.56
N MET A 234 -15.57 19.59 15.83
CA MET A 234 -15.18 20.71 16.69
C MET A 234 -13.66 20.83 16.85
N ASN A 235 -12.98 19.71 17.07
CA ASN A 235 -11.52 19.69 17.17
C ASN A 235 -10.85 20.05 15.83
N ALA A 236 -11.44 19.62 14.71
CA ALA A 236 -10.98 19.96 13.37
C ALA A 236 -11.32 21.39 12.93
N ARG A 237 -12.02 22.17 13.79
CA ARG A 237 -12.53 23.52 13.50
C ARG A 237 -13.55 23.58 12.35
N SER A 238 -14.19 22.47 12.03
CA SER A 238 -15.21 22.34 10.96
C SER A 238 -16.62 22.43 11.56
N ARG A 239 -16.95 23.58 12.16
CA ARG A 239 -18.24 23.76 12.85
C ARG A 239 -19.42 23.79 11.88
N GLU A 240 -19.24 24.46 10.75
CA GLU A 240 -20.27 24.62 9.71
C GLU A 240 -20.68 23.27 9.14
N LEU A 241 -19.70 22.40 8.84
CA LEU A 241 -19.96 21.02 8.40
C LEU A 241 -20.82 20.23 9.39
N TRP A 242 -20.67 20.43 10.70
CA TRP A 242 -21.55 19.76 11.67
C TRP A 242 -23.00 20.24 11.52
N HIS A 243 -23.20 21.55 11.44
CA HIS A 243 -24.54 22.15 11.31
C HIS A 243 -25.24 21.71 10.02
N ASP A 244 -24.47 21.55 8.93
CA ASP A 244 -24.99 21.11 7.64
C ASP A 244 -25.47 19.65 7.61
N ILE A 245 -24.87 18.79 8.43
CA ILE A 245 -25.13 17.34 8.41
C ILE A 245 -25.92 16.83 9.61
N GLU A 246 -26.03 17.57 10.73
CA GLU A 246 -26.64 17.05 11.96
C GLU A 246 -28.12 16.69 11.81
N GLU A 247 -28.84 17.41 10.94
CA GLU A 247 -30.25 17.16 10.62
C GLU A 247 -30.44 16.20 9.45
N GLU A 248 -29.36 15.68 8.85
CA GLU A 248 -29.38 14.87 7.64
C GLU A 248 -29.01 13.40 7.94
N PRO A 249 -29.99 12.49 8.14
CA PRO A 249 -29.70 11.13 8.60
C PRO A 249 -28.81 10.33 7.64
N GLN A 250 -28.94 10.56 6.33
CA GLN A 250 -28.14 9.88 5.32
C GLN A 250 -26.67 10.33 5.35
N LEU A 251 -26.43 11.65 5.46
CA LEU A 251 -25.07 12.20 5.56
C LEU A 251 -24.40 11.80 6.87
N LEU A 252 -25.14 11.80 7.99
CA LEU A 252 -24.64 11.25 9.26
C LEU A 252 -24.23 9.80 9.12
N LYS A 253 -25.03 8.95 8.45
CA LYS A 253 -24.68 7.54 8.22
C LYS A 253 -23.38 7.38 7.43
N ILE A 254 -23.05 8.29 6.52
CA ILE A 254 -21.76 8.30 5.82
C ILE A 254 -20.65 8.78 6.79
N ALA A 255 -20.90 9.84 7.56
CA ALA A 255 -19.97 10.40 8.56
C ALA A 255 -19.64 9.42 9.70
N GLN A 256 -20.49 8.42 9.96
CA GLN A 256 -20.19 7.35 10.92
C GLN A 256 -18.95 6.52 10.54
N LYS A 257 -18.52 6.56 9.27
CA LYS A 257 -17.27 5.93 8.83
C LYS A 257 -16.12 6.95 8.95
N PRO A 258 -15.09 6.68 9.79
CA PRO A 258 -13.96 7.60 10.00
C PRO A 258 -13.28 8.11 8.72
N LEU A 259 -13.13 7.24 7.71
CA LEU A 259 -12.56 7.63 6.42
C LEU A 259 -13.38 8.75 5.75
N PHE A 260 -14.69 8.57 5.63
CA PHE A 260 -15.54 9.56 4.96
C PHE A 260 -15.67 10.82 5.79
N LEU A 261 -15.79 10.72 7.12
CA LEU A 261 -15.74 11.90 7.98
C LEU A 261 -14.48 12.72 7.75
N THR A 262 -13.33 12.05 7.62
CA THR A 262 -12.05 12.70 7.31
C THR A 262 -12.08 13.37 5.93
N MET A 263 -12.61 12.68 4.90
CA MET A 263 -12.73 13.25 3.55
C MET A 263 -13.69 14.44 3.51
N MET A 264 -14.82 14.38 4.20
CA MET A 264 -15.77 15.49 4.33
C MET A 264 -15.10 16.71 4.94
N THR A 265 -14.35 16.49 6.03
CA THR A 265 -13.65 17.56 6.76
C THR A 265 -12.59 18.23 5.88
N LEU A 266 -11.84 17.43 5.10
CA LEU A 266 -10.80 17.96 4.20
C LEU A 266 -11.38 18.68 2.99
N ALA A 267 -12.45 18.15 2.40
CA ALA A 267 -13.01 18.66 1.14
C ALA A 267 -14.18 19.62 1.32
N TYR A 268 -14.49 20.03 2.55
CA TYR A 268 -15.71 20.76 2.89
C TYR A 268 -15.95 21.99 2.01
N GLU A 269 -14.92 22.81 1.78
CA GLU A 269 -14.99 24.02 0.95
C GLU A 269 -15.39 23.75 -0.52
N ASN A 270 -15.25 22.51 -1.00
CA ASN A 270 -15.59 22.10 -2.36
C ASN A 270 -16.85 21.22 -2.44
N ILE A 271 -17.56 21.05 -1.32
CA ILE A 271 -18.82 20.31 -1.25
C ILE A 271 -19.97 21.31 -1.37
N LEU A 272 -20.81 21.13 -2.39
CA LEU A 272 -22.08 21.85 -2.49
C LEU A 272 -23.13 21.09 -1.68
N ILE A 273 -23.31 21.50 -0.42
CA ILE A 273 -24.20 20.83 0.54
C ILE A 273 -25.63 20.71 0.00
N SER A 274 -26.15 21.75 -0.67
CA SER A 274 -27.47 21.72 -1.29
C SER A 274 -27.59 20.57 -2.29
N SER A 275 -26.69 20.46 -3.27
CA SER A 275 -26.73 19.38 -4.26
C SER A 275 -26.51 18.00 -3.63
N TRP A 276 -25.68 17.92 -2.59
CA TRP A 276 -25.35 16.65 -1.94
C TRP A 276 -26.54 16.06 -1.17
N LYS A 277 -27.34 16.90 -0.51
CA LYS A 277 -28.56 16.51 0.22
C LYS A 277 -29.65 15.93 -0.69
N HIS A 278 -29.75 16.41 -1.94
CA HIS A 278 -30.79 15.98 -2.88
C HIS A 278 -30.51 14.63 -3.56
N LEU A 279 -29.36 14.00 -3.30
CA LEU A 279 -29.05 12.69 -3.85
C LEU A 279 -29.87 11.60 -3.15
N ASN A 280 -30.50 10.75 -3.94
CA ASN A 280 -31.48 9.76 -3.45
C ASN A 280 -30.84 8.55 -2.75
N THR A 281 -29.58 8.22 -3.06
CA THR A 281 -28.91 7.03 -2.53
C THR A 281 -27.63 7.37 -1.78
N ILE A 282 -27.31 6.53 -0.79
CA ILE A 282 -26.07 6.62 -0.02
C ILE A 282 -24.84 6.39 -0.92
N ASP A 283 -24.97 5.57 -1.96
CA ASP A 283 -23.86 5.28 -2.88
C ASP A 283 -23.57 6.48 -3.79
N ASP A 284 -24.60 7.17 -4.28
CA ASP A 284 -24.44 8.43 -5.03
C ASP A 284 -23.80 9.53 -4.15
N GLN A 285 -24.22 9.62 -2.88
CA GLN A 285 -23.63 10.55 -1.92
C GLN A 285 -22.17 10.22 -1.61
N GLN A 286 -21.81 8.94 -1.52
CA GLN A 286 -20.40 8.52 -1.37
C GLN A 286 -19.59 8.85 -2.62
N GLU A 287 -20.13 8.59 -3.81
CA GLU A 287 -19.47 8.91 -5.07
C GLU A 287 -19.25 10.42 -5.22
N TYR A 288 -20.26 11.23 -4.89
CA TYR A 288 -20.16 12.68 -4.86
C TYR A 288 -19.03 13.15 -3.93
N LEU A 289 -18.97 12.60 -2.70
CA LEU A 289 -17.92 12.93 -1.74
C LEU A 289 -16.52 12.57 -2.27
N LEU A 290 -16.36 11.42 -2.92
CA LEU A 290 -15.09 11.02 -3.53
C LEU A 290 -14.68 11.99 -4.65
N LYS A 291 -15.63 12.41 -5.51
CA LYS A 291 -15.38 13.41 -6.57
C LYS A 291 -15.01 14.78 -5.98
N ALA A 292 -15.71 15.22 -4.94
CA ALA A 292 -15.41 16.48 -4.26
C ALA A 292 -14.03 16.44 -3.60
N TYR A 293 -13.69 15.34 -2.93
CA TYR A 293 -12.37 15.11 -2.35
C TYR A 293 -11.26 15.11 -3.41
N LEU A 294 -11.44 14.40 -4.53
CA LEU A 294 -10.48 14.41 -5.64
C LEU A 294 -10.31 15.82 -6.20
N ARG A 295 -11.40 16.55 -6.43
CA ARG A 295 -11.35 17.94 -6.92
C ARG A 295 -10.57 18.84 -5.96
N HIS A 296 -10.87 18.78 -4.67
CA HIS A 296 -10.19 19.58 -3.64
C HIS A 296 -8.67 19.29 -3.61
N GLN A 297 -8.30 18.00 -3.62
CA GLN A 297 -6.89 17.63 -3.58
C GLN A 297 -6.17 18.07 -4.85
N ILE A 298 -6.75 17.85 -6.04
CA ILE A 298 -6.16 18.25 -7.32
C ILE A 298 -6.10 19.77 -7.47
N SER A 299 -7.08 20.54 -6.97
CA SER A 299 -6.98 22.01 -6.99
C SER A 299 -5.83 22.52 -6.13
N SER A 300 -5.54 21.85 -5.01
CA SER A 300 -4.41 22.20 -4.14
C SER A 300 -3.02 21.95 -4.77
N LEU A 301 -2.94 21.25 -5.92
CA LEU A 301 -1.70 21.15 -6.71
C LEU A 301 -1.22 22.52 -7.17
N ARG A 302 -2.14 23.39 -7.61
CA ARG A 302 -1.80 24.70 -8.16
C ARG A 302 -1.10 25.57 -7.13
N ASP A 303 -1.59 25.54 -5.89
CA ASP A 303 -1.04 26.33 -4.79
C ASP A 303 0.35 25.82 -4.37
N ARG A 304 0.59 24.50 -4.45
CA ARG A 304 1.92 23.91 -4.19
C ARG A 304 2.91 24.23 -5.29
N HIS A 305 2.48 24.15 -6.55
CA HIS A 305 3.30 24.50 -7.71
C HIS A 305 3.62 26.00 -7.78
N HIS A 306 2.87 26.86 -7.08
CA HIS A 306 3.18 28.28 -7.00
C HIS A 306 4.39 28.59 -6.08
N ASN A 307 4.65 27.75 -5.07
CA ASN A 307 5.73 27.93 -4.09
C ASN A 307 7.01 27.12 -4.41
N SER A 308 7.05 26.39 -5.51
CA SER A 308 8.17 25.55 -5.93
C SER A 308 8.73 26.06 -7.27
N ASP A 309 9.90 26.68 -7.25
CA ASP A 309 10.61 27.20 -8.43
C ASP A 309 11.18 26.12 -9.37
N ALA A 310 10.93 24.83 -9.10
CA ALA A 310 11.41 23.73 -9.93
C ALA A 310 10.28 23.07 -10.75
N GLY A 311 10.26 23.34 -12.07
CA GLY A 311 9.70 22.43 -13.07
C GLY A 311 8.19 22.17 -13.04
N LYS A 312 7.39 23.20 -13.32
CA LYS A 312 5.97 23.05 -13.73
C LYS A 312 5.93 22.41 -15.11
N ASN A 313 5.05 21.43 -15.37
CA ASN A 313 4.71 21.01 -16.75
C ASN A 313 3.49 20.08 -16.90
N TYR A 314 2.46 20.16 -16.04
CA TYR A 314 1.19 19.49 -16.36
C TYR A 314 -0.04 20.13 -15.70
N SER A 315 -1.17 20.07 -16.40
CA SER A 315 -2.47 20.62 -15.96
C SER A 315 -3.19 19.69 -14.97
N SER A 316 -4.16 20.23 -14.22
CA SER A 316 -5.02 19.44 -13.34
C SER A 316 -5.78 18.33 -14.08
N GLU A 317 -6.13 18.56 -15.35
CA GLU A 317 -6.78 17.57 -16.21
C GLU A 317 -5.82 16.44 -16.59
N GLN A 318 -4.59 16.77 -16.99
CA GLN A 318 -3.55 15.77 -17.28
C GLN A 318 -3.24 14.92 -16.03
N PHE A 319 -3.12 15.56 -14.87
CA PHE A 319 -2.89 14.85 -13.61
C PHE A 319 -4.04 13.90 -13.27
N ARG A 320 -5.29 14.36 -13.42
CA ARG A 320 -6.47 13.53 -13.19
C ARG A 320 -6.53 12.35 -14.16
N HIS A 321 -6.19 12.58 -15.42
CA HIS A 321 -6.14 11.55 -16.44
C HIS A 321 -5.11 10.47 -16.07
N TRP A 322 -3.87 10.84 -15.77
CA TRP A 322 -2.83 9.88 -15.35
C TRP A 322 -3.18 9.12 -14.07
N LEU A 323 -3.84 9.78 -13.11
CA LEU A 323 -4.30 9.11 -11.90
C LEU A 323 -5.42 8.09 -12.18
N THR A 324 -6.32 8.42 -13.10
CA THR A 324 -7.38 7.53 -13.58
C THR A 324 -6.78 6.32 -14.27
N GLU A 325 -5.80 6.55 -15.16
CA GLU A 325 -5.15 5.50 -15.93
C GLU A 325 -4.33 4.56 -15.04
N LEU A 326 -3.60 5.12 -14.06
CA LEU A 326 -2.94 4.34 -13.03
C LEU A 326 -3.93 3.45 -12.25
N ALA A 327 -5.08 4.01 -11.84
CA ALA A 327 -6.09 3.24 -11.11
C ALA A 327 -6.68 2.10 -11.95
N LYS A 328 -7.00 2.35 -13.23
CA LYS A 328 -7.50 1.33 -14.17
C LYS A 328 -6.56 0.15 -14.30
N ARG A 329 -5.26 0.43 -14.45
CA ARG A 329 -4.24 -0.62 -14.61
C ARG A 329 -4.06 -1.45 -13.35
N LEU A 330 -4.02 -0.81 -12.18
CA LEU A 330 -3.93 -1.51 -10.91
C LEU A 330 -5.17 -2.38 -10.63
N GLU A 331 -6.38 -1.89 -10.93
CA GLU A 331 -7.60 -2.70 -10.79
C GLU A 331 -7.61 -3.90 -11.76
N LYS A 332 -7.15 -3.72 -13.00
CA LYS A 332 -7.07 -4.80 -14.00
C LYS A 332 -6.08 -5.90 -13.60
N GLU A 333 -4.94 -5.52 -13.05
CA GLU A 333 -3.94 -6.48 -12.55
C GLU A 333 -4.26 -7.01 -11.14
N GLN A 334 -5.35 -6.52 -10.53
CA GLN A 334 -5.75 -6.81 -9.15
C GLN A 334 -4.63 -6.54 -8.13
N THR A 335 -3.78 -5.55 -8.42
CA THR A 335 -2.69 -5.12 -7.55
C THR A 335 -3.04 -3.79 -6.88
N GLN A 336 -2.41 -3.54 -5.73
CA GLN A 336 -2.56 -2.27 -5.01
C GLN A 336 -1.27 -1.47 -4.95
N ASP A 337 -0.14 -2.17 -5.02
CA ASP A 337 1.19 -1.60 -4.94
C ASP A 337 1.72 -1.36 -6.35
N PHE A 338 1.92 -0.10 -6.69
CA PHE A 338 2.67 0.30 -7.87
C PHE A 338 4.16 0.43 -7.53
N ILE A 339 5.01 -0.29 -8.25
CA ILE A 339 6.47 -0.16 -8.15
C ILE A 339 6.96 0.51 -9.43
N LEU A 340 7.53 1.71 -9.29
CA LEU A 340 8.01 2.51 -10.42
C LEU A 340 9.06 1.78 -11.27
N ASP A 341 9.86 0.91 -10.65
CA ASP A 341 10.93 0.15 -11.32
C ASP A 341 10.44 -1.17 -11.92
N ARG A 342 9.16 -1.52 -11.75
CA ARG A 342 8.55 -2.76 -12.25
C ARG A 342 7.23 -2.48 -12.95
N ILE A 343 7.27 -1.69 -14.01
CA ILE A 343 6.12 -1.54 -14.93
C ILE A 343 6.08 -2.80 -15.80
N PRO A 344 5.03 -3.64 -15.71
CA PRO A 344 4.96 -4.87 -16.48
C PRO A 344 4.53 -4.59 -17.93
N LYS A 345 4.95 -5.46 -18.86
CA LYS A 345 4.62 -5.34 -20.30
C LYS A 345 3.12 -5.44 -20.56
N THR A 346 2.39 -6.09 -19.66
CA THR A 346 0.93 -6.22 -19.68
C THR A 346 0.21 -4.87 -19.67
N TRP A 347 0.87 -3.78 -19.29
CA TRP A 347 0.30 -2.42 -19.31
C TRP A 347 0.12 -1.83 -20.71
N LEU A 348 0.71 -2.44 -21.75
CA LEU A 348 0.42 -2.08 -23.14
C LEU A 348 -0.87 -2.79 -23.54
N HIS A 349 -1.91 -2.04 -23.86
CA HIS A 349 -3.23 -2.60 -24.16
C HIS A 349 -3.69 -2.33 -25.59
N THR A 350 -3.22 -1.25 -26.20
CA THR A 350 -3.55 -0.95 -27.59
C THR A 350 -2.57 -1.67 -28.52
N ARG A 351 -3.08 -2.14 -29.67
CA ARG A 351 -2.24 -2.71 -30.72
C ARG A 351 -1.20 -1.69 -31.22
N GLU A 352 -1.45 -0.40 -31.05
CA GLU A 352 -0.53 0.69 -31.37
C GLU A 352 0.62 0.76 -30.36
N GLN A 353 0.33 0.68 -29.05
CA GLN A 353 1.34 0.59 -27.99
C GLN A 353 2.25 -0.63 -28.14
N GLU A 354 1.68 -1.80 -28.44
CA GLU A 354 2.47 -3.02 -28.69
C GLU A 354 3.36 -2.87 -29.92
N ARG A 355 2.83 -2.32 -31.01
CA ARG A 355 3.61 -2.05 -32.24
C ARG A 355 4.72 -1.04 -31.99
N ALA A 356 4.45 0.05 -31.30
CA ALA A 356 5.42 1.08 -30.96
C ALA A 356 6.53 0.52 -30.06
N TYR A 357 6.17 -0.30 -29.07
CA TYR A 357 7.12 -1.02 -28.23
C TYR A 357 8.00 -1.97 -29.06
N HIS A 358 7.41 -2.81 -29.92
CA HIS A 358 8.17 -3.73 -30.77
C HIS A 358 9.05 -3.00 -31.78
N LEU A 359 8.59 -1.88 -32.35
CA LEU A 359 9.37 -1.05 -33.24
C LEU A 359 10.56 -0.42 -32.51
N GLY A 360 10.32 0.15 -31.32
CA GLY A 360 11.38 0.72 -30.47
C GLY A 360 12.45 -0.31 -30.12
N MET A 361 12.04 -1.52 -29.71
CA MET A 361 12.98 -2.63 -29.44
C MET A 361 13.79 -3.01 -30.68
N LYS A 362 13.15 -3.13 -31.85
CA LYS A 362 13.84 -3.42 -33.12
C LYS A 362 14.82 -2.33 -33.52
N ILE A 363 14.49 -1.06 -33.29
CA ILE A 363 15.39 0.08 -33.58
C ILE A 363 16.63 0.01 -32.70
N VAL A 364 16.48 -0.25 -31.40
CA VAL A 364 17.62 -0.38 -30.49
C VAL A 364 18.48 -1.58 -30.86
N GLU A 365 17.88 -2.74 -31.11
CA GLU A 365 18.61 -3.95 -31.51
C GLU A 365 19.35 -3.74 -32.83
N SER A 366 18.69 -3.18 -33.85
CA SER A 366 19.31 -2.90 -35.14
C SER A 366 20.40 -1.82 -35.06
N GLY A 367 20.22 -0.78 -34.25
CA GLY A 367 21.22 0.27 -34.02
C GLY A 367 22.50 -0.28 -33.40
N ILE A 368 22.40 -1.22 -32.46
CA ILE A 368 23.56 -1.91 -31.87
C ILE A 368 24.31 -2.70 -32.95
N TRP A 369 23.60 -3.47 -33.78
CA TRP A 369 24.20 -4.23 -34.88
C TRP A 369 24.86 -3.33 -35.93
N TRP A 370 24.19 -2.25 -36.35
CA TRP A 370 24.73 -1.30 -37.33
C TRP A 370 25.97 -0.57 -36.82
N SER A 371 26.03 -0.23 -35.52
CA SER A 371 27.21 0.37 -34.90
C SER A 371 28.42 -0.57 -34.96
N ILE A 372 28.23 -1.85 -34.65
CA ILE A 372 29.31 -2.87 -34.73
C ILE A 372 29.79 -3.02 -36.18
N ILE A 373 28.86 -3.09 -37.14
CA ILE A 373 29.19 -3.22 -38.56
C ILE A 373 29.97 -1.98 -39.05
N ALA A 374 29.56 -0.77 -38.67
CA ALA A 374 30.24 0.47 -39.06
C ALA A 374 31.68 0.53 -38.53
N ILE A 375 31.90 0.15 -37.27
CA ILE A 375 33.25 0.08 -36.67
C ILE A 375 34.11 -0.95 -37.41
N MET A 376 33.54 -2.11 -37.74
CA MET A 376 34.23 -3.17 -38.49
C MET A 376 34.62 -2.70 -39.90
N ILE A 377 33.72 -2.03 -40.62
CA ILE A 377 34.00 -1.47 -41.95
C ILE A 377 35.11 -0.41 -41.86
N LEU A 378 35.05 0.49 -40.87
CA LEU A 378 36.07 1.52 -40.68
C LEU A 378 37.47 0.92 -40.40
N ALA A 379 37.52 -0.13 -39.57
CA ALA A 379 38.75 -0.85 -39.26
C ALA A 379 39.39 -1.50 -40.51
N ILE A 380 38.55 -2.05 -41.39
CA ILE A 380 38.97 -2.64 -42.67
C ILE A 380 39.52 -1.55 -43.61
N ILE A 381 38.80 -0.42 -43.76
CA ILE A 381 39.22 0.69 -44.64
C ILE A 381 40.58 1.25 -44.21
N TRP A 382 40.81 1.39 -42.90
CA TRP A 382 42.06 1.92 -42.35
C TRP A 382 43.15 0.85 -42.18
N ARG A 383 42.87 -0.39 -42.58
CA ARG A 383 43.78 -1.55 -42.49
C ARG A 383 44.44 -1.69 -41.11
N SER A 384 43.65 -1.45 -40.07
CA SER A 384 44.13 -1.26 -38.69
C SER A 384 43.74 -2.46 -37.82
N LEU A 385 44.70 -3.35 -37.64
CA LEU A 385 44.60 -4.51 -36.74
C LEU A 385 44.11 -4.16 -35.31
N PRO A 386 44.56 -3.07 -34.65
CA PRO A 386 44.05 -2.72 -33.32
C PRO A 386 42.56 -2.34 -33.32
N LEU A 387 42.04 -1.73 -34.38
CA LEU A 387 40.62 -1.37 -34.48
C LEU A 387 39.73 -2.61 -34.69
N LEU A 388 40.21 -3.64 -35.39
CA LEU A 388 39.50 -4.92 -35.53
C LEU A 388 39.40 -5.65 -34.18
N ILE A 389 40.49 -5.69 -33.42
CA ILE A 389 40.50 -6.30 -32.08
C ILE A 389 39.58 -5.52 -31.14
N ALA A 390 39.59 -4.18 -31.21
CA ALA A 390 38.67 -3.33 -30.45
C ALA A 390 37.19 -3.60 -30.82
N ALA A 391 36.86 -3.78 -32.10
CA ALA A 391 35.50 -4.07 -32.54
C ALA A 391 35.00 -5.44 -32.04
N MET A 392 35.83 -6.49 -32.12
CA MET A 392 35.47 -7.83 -31.63
C MET A 392 35.32 -7.86 -30.10
N THR A 393 36.23 -7.20 -29.37
CA THR A 393 36.13 -7.12 -27.91
C THR A 393 34.91 -6.32 -27.47
N LEU A 394 34.61 -5.19 -28.12
CA LEU A 394 33.39 -4.42 -27.87
C LEU A 394 32.12 -5.24 -28.18
N GLY A 395 32.09 -5.99 -29.29
CA GLY A 395 30.97 -6.84 -29.66
C GLY A 395 30.73 -7.98 -28.64
N ILE A 396 31.79 -8.61 -28.15
CA ILE A 396 31.71 -9.63 -27.09
C ILE A 396 31.26 -9.00 -25.78
N ILE A 397 31.78 -7.83 -25.39
CA ILE A 397 31.34 -7.11 -24.18
C ILE A 397 29.86 -6.73 -24.29
N LEU A 398 29.40 -6.22 -25.43
CA LEU A 398 28.00 -5.89 -25.66
C LEU A 398 27.11 -7.13 -25.65
N ALA A 399 27.51 -8.23 -26.28
CA ALA A 399 26.76 -9.49 -26.21
C ALA A 399 26.69 -10.03 -24.77
N LEU A 400 27.82 -10.03 -24.06
CA LEU A 400 27.92 -10.46 -22.67
C LEU A 400 27.27 -9.50 -21.67
N THR A 401 26.90 -8.27 -22.05
CA THR A 401 26.23 -7.31 -21.15
C THR A 401 24.75 -7.08 -21.51
N TYR A 402 24.38 -7.22 -22.79
CA TYR A 402 23.00 -7.17 -23.26
C TYR A 402 22.22 -8.44 -22.88
N GLN A 403 22.88 -9.59 -22.86
CA GLN A 403 22.28 -10.90 -22.58
C GLN A 403 22.01 -11.16 -21.08
N PRO A 404 22.88 -10.80 -20.10
CA PRO A 404 22.55 -10.92 -18.69
C PRO A 404 21.68 -9.75 -18.21
N LEU A 405 20.39 -9.86 -18.48
CA LEU A 405 19.23 -9.33 -17.74
C LEU A 405 19.14 -7.81 -17.44
N SER A 406 20.19 -7.09 -17.04
CA SER A 406 20.11 -5.73 -16.49
C SER A 406 19.91 -4.64 -17.55
N LEU A 407 20.71 -4.62 -18.62
CA LEU A 407 20.61 -3.60 -19.68
C LEU A 407 19.34 -3.76 -20.51
N LYS A 408 18.97 -4.99 -20.87
CA LYS A 408 17.71 -5.26 -21.58
C LYS A 408 16.51 -4.81 -20.75
N LEU A 409 16.44 -5.14 -19.46
CA LEU A 409 15.36 -4.67 -18.59
C LEU A 409 15.33 -3.14 -18.48
N ALA A 410 16.48 -2.47 -18.45
CA ALA A 410 16.54 -1.01 -18.43
C ALA A 410 16.00 -0.38 -19.74
N ILE A 411 16.37 -0.94 -20.89
CA ILE A 411 15.88 -0.51 -22.21
C ILE A 411 14.37 -0.76 -22.33
N GLU A 412 13.90 -1.95 -21.94
CA GLU A 412 12.47 -2.28 -21.94
C GLU A 412 11.68 -1.29 -21.09
N ARG A 413 12.17 -0.93 -19.89
CA ARG A 413 11.52 0.06 -19.02
C ARG A 413 11.49 1.46 -19.65
N LEU A 414 12.56 1.87 -20.30
CA LEU A 414 12.65 3.19 -20.93
C LEU A 414 11.68 3.27 -22.12
N ILE A 415 11.65 2.25 -22.97
CA ILE A 415 10.73 2.16 -24.11
C ILE A 415 9.28 2.10 -23.61
N LEU A 416 8.98 1.30 -22.59
CA LEU A 416 7.64 1.27 -21.98
C LEU A 416 7.21 2.65 -21.50
N ARG A 417 8.07 3.37 -20.77
CA ARG A 417 7.76 4.75 -20.34
C ARG A 417 7.60 5.70 -21.50
N PHE A 418 8.41 5.57 -22.55
CA PHE A 418 8.33 6.40 -23.75
C PHE A 418 7.03 6.18 -24.53
N VAL A 419 6.63 4.92 -24.72
CA VAL A 419 5.37 4.56 -25.39
C VAL A 419 4.17 5.08 -24.59
N LEU A 420 4.15 4.84 -23.28
CA LEU A 420 3.06 5.34 -22.42
C LEU A 420 3.01 6.87 -22.34
N TRP A 421 4.16 7.53 -22.43
CA TRP A 421 4.23 8.99 -22.49
C TRP A 421 3.75 9.54 -23.84
N GLY A 422 4.12 8.89 -24.95
CA GLY A 422 3.78 9.33 -26.30
C GLY A 422 2.28 9.35 -26.59
N GLU A 423 1.50 8.48 -25.95
CA GLU A 423 0.03 8.47 -26.05
C GLU A 423 -0.67 9.30 -24.96
N GLY A 424 0.07 9.85 -24.00
CA GLY A 424 -0.49 10.70 -22.94
C GLY A 424 -1.01 9.94 -21.72
N ASP A 425 -0.93 8.61 -21.70
CA ASP A 425 -1.36 7.74 -20.58
C ASP A 425 -0.50 7.89 -19.32
N ALA A 426 0.73 8.38 -19.47
CA ALA A 426 1.69 8.52 -18.39
C ALA A 426 2.54 9.79 -18.50
N PRO A 427 2.95 10.39 -17.37
CA PRO A 427 3.97 11.43 -17.37
C PRO A 427 5.36 10.85 -17.64
N TRP A 428 6.19 11.62 -18.35
CA TRP A 428 7.62 11.31 -18.51
C TRP A 428 8.32 11.21 -17.15
N ASN A 429 8.10 12.21 -16.27
CA ASN A 429 8.59 12.18 -14.90
C ASN A 429 7.58 11.52 -13.95
N TYR A 430 7.42 10.20 -14.10
CA TYR A 430 6.50 9.40 -13.30
C TYR A 430 6.79 9.50 -11.79
N ALA A 431 8.06 9.65 -11.40
CA ALA A 431 8.45 9.81 -10.00
C ALA A 431 7.89 11.11 -9.39
N GLN A 432 7.98 12.23 -10.12
CA GLN A 432 7.42 13.51 -9.68
C GLN A 432 5.90 13.42 -9.54
N PHE A 433 5.21 12.93 -10.56
CA PHE A 433 3.76 12.71 -10.52
C PHE A 433 3.31 11.90 -9.29
N LEU A 434 3.98 10.79 -9.00
CA LEU A 434 3.65 9.94 -7.86
C LEU A 434 3.95 10.61 -6.51
N ASN A 435 5.05 11.37 -6.42
CA ASN A 435 5.38 12.13 -5.22
C ASN A 435 4.37 13.27 -5.00
N ASP A 436 3.93 13.94 -6.06
CA ASP A 436 2.91 14.99 -6.01
C ASP A 436 1.57 14.40 -5.56
N ALA A 437 1.14 13.27 -6.15
CA ALA A 437 -0.04 12.53 -5.73
C ALA A 437 0.03 12.04 -4.27
N THR A 438 1.24 11.71 -3.80
CA THR A 438 1.50 11.39 -2.39
C THR A 438 1.34 12.63 -1.50
N GLY A 439 1.90 13.76 -1.92
CA GLY A 439 1.75 15.04 -1.24
C GLY A 439 0.29 15.47 -1.11
N LEU A 440 -0.52 15.20 -2.14
CA LEU A 440 -1.96 15.47 -2.18
C LEU A 440 -2.83 14.49 -1.38
N LEU A 441 -2.26 13.48 -0.72
CA LEU A 441 -3.03 12.45 -0.03
C LEU A 441 -3.99 11.67 -0.95
N LEU A 442 -3.57 11.44 -2.19
CA LEU A 442 -4.24 10.51 -3.11
C LEU A 442 -3.54 9.16 -3.10
N LEU A 443 -2.20 9.21 -3.08
CA LEU A 443 -1.33 8.05 -2.91
C LEU A 443 -0.60 8.11 -1.57
N ARG A 444 0.02 6.99 -1.19
CA ARG A 444 1.06 6.92 -0.18
C ARG A 444 2.27 6.20 -0.73
N LYS A 445 3.45 6.61 -0.27
CA LYS A 445 4.73 6.00 -0.58
C LYS A 445 5.22 5.15 0.59
N ILE A 446 5.54 3.88 0.33
CA ILE A 446 6.10 2.92 1.29
C ILE A 446 7.39 2.36 0.70
N GLY A 447 8.53 2.91 1.11
CA GLY A 447 9.80 2.65 0.44
C GLY A 447 9.77 3.04 -1.04
N SER A 448 9.89 2.05 -1.94
CA SER A 448 9.81 2.20 -3.40
C SER A 448 8.40 1.99 -3.99
N ARG A 449 7.44 1.59 -3.16
CA ARG A 449 6.06 1.28 -3.56
C ARG A 449 5.15 2.48 -3.37
N TYR A 450 4.17 2.63 -4.26
CA TYR A 450 3.11 3.62 -4.18
C TYR A 450 1.77 2.91 -4.14
N GLN A 451 0.92 3.27 -3.19
CA GLN A 451 -0.41 2.66 -3.01
C GLN A 451 -1.44 3.78 -2.94
N PHE A 452 -2.65 3.57 -3.48
CA PHE A 452 -3.76 4.47 -3.19
C PHE A 452 -4.02 4.54 -1.69
N ILE A 453 -4.35 5.72 -1.16
CA ILE A 453 -4.59 5.88 0.29
C ILE A 453 -5.71 4.97 0.81
N HIS A 454 -6.66 4.64 -0.07
CA HIS A 454 -7.73 3.70 0.19
C HIS A 454 -8.25 3.06 -1.11
N ARG A 455 -8.58 1.76 -1.06
CA ARG A 455 -9.11 0.98 -2.21
C ARG A 455 -10.38 1.56 -2.83
N LEU A 456 -11.21 2.26 -2.06
CA LEU A 456 -12.41 2.94 -2.58
C LEU A 456 -12.06 4.03 -3.61
N LEU A 457 -10.96 4.78 -3.41
CA LEU A 457 -10.51 5.79 -4.37
C LEU A 457 -10.01 5.13 -5.65
N GLN A 458 -9.19 4.07 -5.51
CA GLN A 458 -8.69 3.29 -6.63
C GLN A 458 -9.86 2.71 -7.46
N LYS A 459 -10.82 2.06 -6.81
CA LYS A 459 -12.00 1.48 -7.48
C LYS A 459 -12.89 2.54 -8.14
N HIS A 460 -13.05 3.72 -7.52
CA HIS A 460 -13.82 4.79 -8.11
C HIS A 460 -13.17 5.33 -9.40
N LEU A 461 -11.86 5.59 -9.35
CA LEU A 461 -11.10 6.04 -10.51
C LEU A 461 -10.99 4.96 -11.59
N GLY A 462 -10.81 3.69 -11.21
CA GLY A 462 -10.73 2.57 -12.16
C GLY A 462 -12.04 2.30 -12.92
N LYS A 463 -13.18 2.75 -12.40
CA LYS A 463 -14.49 2.66 -13.06
C LYS A 463 -14.82 3.83 -13.99
N THR A 464 -14.14 4.97 -13.81
CA THR A 464 -14.39 6.20 -14.55
C THR A 464 -13.69 6.15 -15.89
#